data_AF-A0A959KT77-F1
#
_entry.id   AF-A0A959KT77-F1
#
_cell.length_a   1.000
_cell.length_b   1.000
_cell.length_c   1.000
_cell.angle_alpha   90.00
_cell.angle_beta   90.00
_cell.angle_gamma   90.00
#
_symmetry.space_group_name_H-M   'P 1'
#
loop_
_entity.id
_entity.type
_entity.pdbx_description
1 polymer ?
#
loop_
_entity_poly.entity_id
_entity_poly.type
_entity_poly.pdbx_seq_one_letter_code
_entity_poly.pdbx_strand_id
1 'polypeptide(L)'
;MKRLIVLLLFALPQLLAAQACLPDGITIANQAVLDAFATSYPGCSIIEGDVVIEGPLITDLSGLSQVVAVEGYLGINLTTQLTDLSGLENLETIGGGLFIQINTGLQSLTGLEQIDSLGGTLYIVINDQLSSLDGLNNLQVIEGTFNLYRNPALTTLESLASLQEIHGSLIFEETQGLQNLNGLENISSLGGRLNLYDNADLVSLEGLQNLKTVQEEVRIQANYSLPNLSGLDSLQFIGGDLGIHFNP
;
A
#
# COMPACT_ATOMS: atom_id res chain seq x y z
N MET A 1 -48.34 0.32 60.32
CA MET A 1 -48.36 0.47 58.84
C MET A 1 -46.94 0.77 58.37
N LYS A 2 -46.18 -0.26 57.96
CA LYS A 2 -44.81 -0.10 57.44
C LYS A 2 -44.90 0.31 55.96
N ARG A 3 -44.42 1.51 55.62
CA ARG A 3 -44.34 1.98 54.23
C ARG A 3 -43.09 1.38 53.59
N LEU A 4 -43.31 0.46 52.65
CA LEU A 4 -42.26 -0.11 51.81
C LEU A 4 -41.92 0.93 50.74
N ILE A 5 -40.72 1.51 50.81
CA ILE A 5 -40.18 2.39 49.76
C ILE A 5 -39.48 1.48 48.76
N VAL A 6 -40.10 1.27 47.60
CA VAL A 6 -39.47 0.59 46.46
C VAL A 6 -38.59 1.62 45.76
N LEU A 7 -37.27 1.54 45.99
CA LEU A 7 -36.28 2.25 45.18
C LEU A 7 -36.22 1.58 43.81
N LEU A 8 -36.92 2.16 42.84
CA LEU A 8 -36.70 1.88 41.42
C LEU A 8 -35.34 2.46 41.03
N LEU A 9 -34.31 1.61 40.96
CA LEU A 9 -33.08 1.93 40.25
C LEU A 9 -33.41 2.07 38.76
N PHE A 10 -33.55 3.31 38.29
CA PHE A 10 -33.46 3.60 36.87
C PHE A 10 -32.01 3.41 36.44
N ALA A 11 -31.70 2.30 35.77
CA ALA A 11 -30.48 2.21 34.97
C ALA A 11 -30.60 3.24 33.85
N LEU A 12 -29.86 4.36 33.95
CA LEU A 12 -29.68 5.23 32.79
C LEU A 12 -29.04 4.38 31.68
N PRO A 13 -29.58 4.39 30.45
CA PRO A 13 -28.83 3.86 29.33
C PRO A 13 -27.57 4.72 29.26
N GLN A 14 -26.42 4.14 29.59
CA GLN A 14 -25.16 4.79 29.33
C GLN A 14 -25.14 5.03 27.82
N LEU A 15 -25.17 6.30 27.43
CA LEU A 15 -24.85 6.70 26.09
C LEU A 15 -23.43 6.19 25.86
N LEU A 16 -23.29 5.04 25.20
CA LEU A 16 -22.02 4.60 24.65
C LEU A 16 -21.68 5.66 23.61
N ALA A 17 -20.99 6.72 24.01
CA ALA A 17 -20.18 7.46 23.08
C ALA A 17 -19.32 6.40 22.39
N ALA A 18 -19.34 6.35 21.05
CA ALA A 18 -18.34 5.58 20.33
C ALA A 18 -16.98 6.06 20.85
N GLN A 19 -16.33 5.23 21.66
CA GLN A 19 -15.02 5.53 22.20
C GLN A 19 -14.11 5.67 20.99
N ALA A 20 -13.33 6.76 20.93
CA ALA A 20 -12.36 6.96 19.86
C ALA A 20 -11.52 5.69 19.70
N CYS A 21 -11.49 5.14 18.48
CA CYS A 21 -10.90 3.84 18.21
C CYS A 21 -9.42 4.09 17.86
N LEU A 22 -8.57 4.06 18.89
CA LEU A 22 -7.12 4.18 18.78
C LEU A 22 -6.66 5.45 18.03
N PRO A 23 -6.94 6.67 18.56
CA PRO A 23 -6.54 7.94 17.92
C PRO A 23 -5.02 8.13 17.81
N ASP A 24 -4.24 7.54 18.72
CA ASP A 24 -2.79 7.55 18.67
C ASP A 24 -2.22 6.38 17.85
N GLY A 25 -3.08 5.55 17.26
CA GLY A 25 -2.70 4.35 16.53
C GLY A 25 -2.36 3.15 17.41
N ILE A 26 -1.81 2.12 16.79
CA ILE A 26 -1.38 0.88 17.45
C ILE A 26 -0.17 0.27 16.76
N THR A 27 0.77 -0.23 17.57
CA THR A 27 1.85 -1.11 17.10
C THR A 27 1.62 -2.53 17.60
N ILE A 28 1.47 -3.48 16.67
CA ILE A 28 1.26 -4.89 16.92
C ILE A 28 2.57 -5.62 16.66
N ALA A 29 3.25 -5.99 17.74
CA ALA A 29 4.62 -6.54 17.66
C ALA A 29 4.72 -8.07 17.77
N ASN A 30 3.59 -8.77 17.96
CA ASN A 30 3.55 -10.23 18.06
C ASN A 30 2.13 -10.76 17.83
N GLN A 31 2.03 -12.06 17.51
CA GLN A 31 0.78 -12.73 17.18
C GLN A 31 -0.25 -12.68 18.33
N ALA A 32 0.17 -12.83 19.59
CA ALA A 32 -0.78 -12.83 20.72
C ALA A 32 -1.50 -11.48 20.90
N VAL A 33 -0.83 -10.36 20.61
CA VAL A 33 -1.46 -9.03 20.60
C VAL A 33 -2.43 -8.90 19.43
N LEU A 34 -2.06 -9.41 18.25
CA LEU A 34 -2.92 -9.42 17.07
C LEU A 34 -4.20 -10.22 17.31
N ASP A 35 -4.07 -11.46 17.79
CA ASP A 35 -5.18 -12.38 18.08
C ASP A 35 -6.14 -11.80 19.12
N ALA A 36 -5.60 -11.01 20.06
CA ALA A 36 -6.38 -10.38 21.12
C ALA A 36 -7.05 -9.06 20.69
N PHE A 37 -6.82 -8.56 19.47
CA PHE A 37 -7.28 -7.24 19.02
C PHE A 37 -8.80 -7.07 19.19
N ALA A 38 -9.60 -7.99 18.65
CA ALA A 38 -11.06 -7.93 18.73
C ALA A 38 -11.61 -7.99 20.17
N THR A 39 -10.89 -8.64 21.08
CA THR A 39 -11.28 -8.69 22.50
C THR A 39 -10.85 -7.45 23.27
N SER A 40 -9.69 -6.89 22.91
CA SER A 40 -9.12 -5.70 23.56
C SER A 40 -9.80 -4.41 23.10
N TYR A 41 -10.24 -4.38 21.84
CA TYR A 41 -10.88 -3.24 21.18
C TYR A 41 -12.19 -3.69 20.50
N PRO A 42 -13.22 -4.07 21.29
CA PRO A 42 -14.46 -4.59 20.74
C PRO A 42 -15.19 -3.52 19.92
N GLY A 43 -15.49 -3.84 18.65
CA GLY A 43 -16.21 -2.94 17.74
C GLY A 43 -15.35 -1.79 17.16
N CYS A 44 -14.04 -1.85 17.36
CA CYS A 44 -13.07 -0.89 16.82
C CYS A 44 -12.84 -1.21 15.33
N SER A 45 -13.72 -0.71 14.46
CA SER A 45 -13.68 -0.94 13.00
C SER A 45 -13.00 0.17 12.20
N ILE A 46 -12.84 1.37 12.78
CA ILE A 46 -12.17 2.51 12.15
C ILE A 46 -11.06 2.96 13.09
N ILE A 47 -9.81 2.62 12.77
CA ILE A 47 -8.67 3.03 13.57
C ILE A 47 -8.29 4.46 13.16
N GLU A 48 -8.43 5.39 14.09
CA GLU A 48 -8.22 6.84 13.86
C GLU A 48 -6.73 7.21 13.66
N GLY A 49 -5.81 6.44 14.24
CA GLY A 49 -4.37 6.65 14.09
C GLY A 49 -3.70 5.65 13.13
N ASP A 50 -2.38 5.56 13.24
CA ASP A 50 -1.57 4.67 12.42
C ASP A 50 -1.63 3.22 12.90
N VAL A 51 -1.58 2.26 11.99
CA VAL A 51 -1.46 0.83 12.31
C VAL A 51 -0.10 0.34 11.86
N VAL A 52 0.71 -0.16 12.80
CA VAL A 52 2.02 -0.75 12.50
C VAL A 52 2.02 -2.20 12.95
N ILE A 53 2.21 -3.12 12.01
CA ILE A 53 2.38 -4.55 12.26
C ILE A 53 3.86 -4.86 12.06
N GLU A 54 4.56 -5.18 13.14
CA GLU A 54 6.01 -5.39 13.12
C GLU A 54 6.45 -6.55 14.00
N GLY A 55 6.68 -7.72 13.40
CA GLY A 55 7.14 -8.87 14.17
C GLY A 55 7.42 -10.10 13.31
N PRO A 56 8.62 -10.70 13.39
CA PRO A 56 9.03 -11.78 12.49
C PRO A 56 8.27 -13.09 12.70
N LEU A 57 7.55 -13.22 13.82
CA LEU A 57 6.76 -14.40 14.18
C LEU A 57 5.25 -14.21 13.96
N ILE A 58 4.83 -13.09 13.37
CA ILE A 58 3.44 -12.90 12.94
C ILE A 58 3.23 -13.71 11.65
N THR A 59 2.19 -14.53 11.63
CA THR A 59 1.90 -15.47 10.53
C THR A 59 0.50 -15.31 9.95
N ASP A 60 -0.38 -14.57 10.62
CA ASP A 60 -1.79 -14.42 10.25
C ASP A 60 -2.31 -13.08 10.76
N LEU A 61 -3.18 -12.42 9.98
CA LEU A 61 -3.78 -11.13 10.34
C LEU A 61 -5.27 -11.24 10.70
N SER A 62 -5.83 -12.45 10.86
CA SER A 62 -7.27 -12.66 11.05
C SER A 62 -7.86 -11.96 12.28
N GLY A 63 -7.04 -11.67 13.30
CA GLY A 63 -7.43 -10.86 14.46
C GLY A 63 -7.84 -9.42 14.12
N LEU A 64 -7.49 -8.94 12.92
CA LEU A 64 -7.84 -7.62 12.40
C LEU A 64 -9.07 -7.61 11.48
N SER A 65 -9.76 -8.74 11.30
CA SER A 65 -10.90 -8.87 10.39
C SER A 65 -12.09 -7.94 10.66
N GLN A 66 -12.17 -7.29 11.83
CA GLN A 66 -13.18 -6.28 12.13
C GLN A 66 -12.82 -4.87 11.62
N VAL A 67 -11.58 -4.64 11.20
CA VAL A 67 -11.08 -3.32 10.77
C VAL A 67 -11.52 -3.09 9.32
N VAL A 68 -12.17 -1.95 9.11
CA VAL A 68 -12.70 -1.48 7.82
C VAL A 68 -11.93 -0.24 7.33
N ALA A 69 -11.39 0.56 8.24
CA ALA A 69 -10.65 1.75 7.89
C ALA A 69 -9.46 1.98 8.84
N VAL A 70 -8.38 2.53 8.28
CA VAL A 70 -7.27 3.14 9.01
C VAL A 70 -7.17 4.59 8.53
N GLU A 71 -7.48 5.56 9.38
CA GLU A 71 -7.42 6.99 9.00
C GLU A 71 -5.96 7.48 8.88
N GLY A 72 -5.04 6.86 9.63
CA GLY A 72 -3.60 7.03 9.50
C GLY A 72 -2.99 6.17 8.38
N TYR A 73 -1.70 5.86 8.51
CA TYR A 73 -1.01 4.93 7.60
C TYR A 73 -1.09 3.48 8.10
N LEU A 74 -0.99 2.52 7.17
CA LEU A 74 -0.79 1.11 7.46
C LEU A 74 0.65 0.70 7.13
N GLY A 75 1.39 0.26 8.14
CA GLY A 75 2.74 -0.30 8.01
C GLY A 75 2.76 -1.78 8.33
N ILE A 76 3.31 -2.59 7.43
CA ILE A 76 3.57 -4.02 7.60
C ILE A 76 5.06 -4.22 7.39
N ASN A 77 5.79 -4.40 8.48
CA ASN A 77 7.23 -4.37 8.51
C ASN A 77 7.79 -5.63 9.16
N LEU A 78 8.89 -6.18 8.66
CA LEU A 78 9.65 -7.23 9.35
C LEU A 78 8.79 -8.47 9.74
N THR A 79 7.72 -8.78 9.01
CA THR A 79 6.86 -9.96 9.22
C THR A 79 7.32 -11.12 8.35
N THR A 80 8.51 -11.65 8.64
CA THR A 80 9.22 -12.62 7.77
C THR A 80 8.51 -13.95 7.54
N GLN A 81 7.53 -14.30 8.38
CA GLN A 81 6.77 -15.56 8.29
C GLN A 81 5.35 -15.37 7.70
N LEU A 82 4.92 -14.13 7.47
CA LEU A 82 3.63 -13.81 6.88
C LEU A 82 3.71 -14.00 5.36
N THR A 83 2.78 -14.75 4.77
CA THR A 83 2.80 -15.09 3.33
C THR A 83 1.88 -14.24 2.47
N ASP A 84 0.82 -13.69 3.05
CA ASP A 84 -0.16 -12.82 2.42
C ASP A 84 -0.82 -11.94 3.50
N LEU A 85 -1.77 -11.10 3.13
CA LEU A 85 -2.43 -10.16 4.03
C LEU A 85 -3.87 -10.60 4.38
N SER A 86 -4.18 -11.89 4.25
CA SER A 86 -5.48 -12.44 4.62
C SER A 86 -5.78 -12.12 6.10
N GLY A 87 -7.02 -11.75 6.38
CA GLY A 87 -7.46 -11.10 7.61
C GLY A 87 -7.72 -9.60 7.46
N LEU A 88 -7.30 -8.97 6.36
CA LEU A 88 -7.59 -7.57 6.04
C LEU A 88 -8.69 -7.38 4.99
N GLU A 89 -9.44 -8.43 4.62
CA GLU A 89 -10.37 -8.43 3.47
C GLU A 89 -11.49 -7.38 3.56
N ASN A 90 -11.76 -6.88 4.77
CA ASN A 90 -12.77 -5.86 5.03
C ASN A 90 -12.19 -4.43 5.02
N LEU A 91 -10.87 -4.26 4.89
CA LEU A 91 -10.22 -2.96 4.90
C LEU A 91 -10.48 -2.25 3.56
N GLU A 92 -11.31 -1.21 3.62
CA GLU A 92 -11.76 -0.43 2.46
C GLU A 92 -10.91 0.84 2.27
N THR A 93 -10.39 1.43 3.36
CA THR A 93 -9.71 2.74 3.30
C THR A 93 -8.45 2.80 4.14
N ILE A 94 -7.42 3.45 3.57
CA ILE A 94 -6.20 3.87 4.25
C ILE A 94 -6.04 5.38 3.98
N GLY A 95 -6.29 6.20 5.00
CA GLY A 95 -6.23 7.66 4.89
C GLY A 95 -4.81 8.21 4.74
N GLY A 96 -3.80 7.43 5.14
CA GLY A 96 -2.38 7.69 4.92
C GLY A 96 -1.76 6.80 3.84
N GLY A 97 -0.48 6.49 4.00
CA GLY A 97 0.25 5.59 3.11
C GLY A 97 0.10 4.10 3.46
N LEU A 98 0.44 3.25 2.50
CA LEU A 98 0.62 1.82 2.69
C LEU A 98 2.12 1.50 2.59
N PHE A 99 2.71 1.05 3.69
CA PHE A 99 4.13 0.72 3.80
C PHE A 99 4.29 -0.78 4.01
N ILE A 100 4.86 -1.49 3.04
CA ILE A 100 5.10 -2.93 3.08
C ILE A 100 6.58 -3.16 2.87
N GLN A 101 7.33 -3.42 3.96
CA GLN A 101 8.78 -3.52 3.85
C GLN A 101 9.41 -4.64 4.66
N ILE A 102 10.47 -5.24 4.09
CA ILE A 102 11.29 -6.25 4.75
C ILE A 102 10.45 -7.46 5.19
N ASN A 103 9.46 -7.85 4.38
CA ASN A 103 8.63 -9.03 4.61
C ASN A 103 9.07 -10.15 3.67
N THR A 104 10.20 -10.79 3.98
CA THR A 104 10.85 -11.76 3.08
C THR A 104 10.02 -13.00 2.78
N GLY A 105 8.97 -13.29 3.56
CA GLY A 105 8.05 -14.40 3.32
C GLY A 105 6.80 -14.03 2.52
N LEU A 106 6.52 -12.74 2.33
CA LEU A 106 5.29 -12.23 1.71
C LEU A 106 5.31 -12.51 0.21
N GLN A 107 4.27 -13.16 -0.29
CA GLN A 107 4.15 -13.62 -1.69
C GLN A 107 3.09 -12.86 -2.48
N SER A 108 2.03 -12.39 -1.80
CA SER A 108 0.96 -11.58 -2.38
C SER A 108 0.46 -10.52 -1.39
N LEU A 109 -0.36 -9.59 -1.90
CA LEU A 109 -1.08 -8.59 -1.11
C LEU A 109 -2.57 -8.98 -0.94
N THR A 110 -2.89 -10.26 -1.15
CA THR A 110 -4.24 -10.81 -0.98
C THR A 110 -4.77 -10.45 0.40
N GLY A 111 -5.98 -9.93 0.47
CA GLY A 111 -6.55 -9.28 1.64
C GLY A 111 -6.77 -7.77 1.46
N LEU A 112 -6.16 -7.12 0.47
CA LEU A 112 -6.35 -5.68 0.20
C LEU A 112 -7.33 -5.36 -0.94
N GLU A 113 -8.16 -6.33 -1.35
CA GLU A 113 -8.97 -6.23 -2.56
C GLU A 113 -10.00 -5.09 -2.54
N GLN A 114 -10.36 -4.55 -1.37
CA GLN A 114 -11.33 -3.45 -1.28
C GLN A 114 -10.69 -2.06 -1.37
N ILE A 115 -9.36 -1.96 -1.31
CA ILE A 115 -8.68 -0.66 -1.37
C ILE A 115 -8.79 -0.09 -2.79
N ASP A 116 -9.49 1.03 -2.94
CA ASP A 116 -9.59 1.78 -4.19
C ASP A 116 -8.73 3.04 -4.24
N SER A 117 -8.27 3.51 -3.08
CA SER A 117 -7.50 4.73 -2.93
C SER A 117 -6.57 4.69 -1.72
N LEU A 118 -5.42 5.33 -1.85
CA LEU A 118 -4.50 5.59 -0.75
C LEU A 118 -4.35 7.09 -0.57
N GLY A 119 -4.59 7.57 0.65
CA GLY A 119 -4.42 8.99 0.98
C GLY A 119 -2.95 9.45 1.05
N GLY A 120 -2.00 8.54 0.84
CA GLY A 120 -0.57 8.83 0.81
C GLY A 120 0.23 7.90 -0.09
N THR A 121 1.47 7.62 0.33
CA THR A 121 2.46 6.86 -0.45
C THR A 121 2.13 5.36 -0.47
N LEU A 122 2.28 4.73 -1.63
CA LEU A 122 2.44 3.27 -1.74
C LEU A 122 3.93 2.95 -1.72
N TYR A 123 4.41 2.32 -0.66
CA TYR A 123 5.82 2.03 -0.43
C TYR A 123 6.03 0.53 -0.24
N ILE A 124 6.54 -0.16 -1.26
CA ILE A 124 6.75 -1.61 -1.25
C ILE A 124 8.23 -1.90 -1.45
N VAL A 125 8.91 -2.34 -0.38
CA VAL A 125 10.37 -2.34 -0.34
C VAL A 125 10.95 -3.61 0.29
N ILE A 126 11.87 -4.30 -0.39
CA ILE A 126 12.57 -5.48 0.15
C ILE A 126 11.56 -6.57 0.57
N ASN A 127 10.71 -7.01 -0.36
CA ASN A 127 9.84 -8.17 -0.18
C ASN A 127 10.28 -9.28 -1.14
N ASP A 128 11.26 -10.07 -0.71
CA ASP A 128 12.03 -11.00 -1.54
C ASP A 128 11.21 -12.07 -2.28
N GLN A 129 10.01 -12.40 -1.81
CA GLN A 129 9.12 -13.41 -2.39
C GLN A 129 7.85 -12.82 -3.04
N LEU A 130 7.66 -11.50 -2.98
CA LEU A 130 6.47 -10.83 -3.51
C LEU A 130 6.53 -10.86 -5.03
N SER A 131 5.66 -11.66 -5.65
CA SER A 131 5.75 -11.97 -7.09
C SER A 131 4.83 -11.13 -7.98
N SER A 132 3.76 -10.61 -7.39
CA SER A 132 2.76 -9.71 -7.98
C SER A 132 2.25 -8.74 -6.91
N LEU A 133 1.49 -7.73 -7.32
CA LEU A 133 0.74 -6.85 -6.42
C LEU A 133 -0.73 -7.29 -6.28
N ASP A 134 -1.01 -8.58 -6.51
CA ASP A 134 -2.37 -9.13 -6.41
C ASP A 134 -2.94 -8.85 -5.03
N GLY A 135 -4.15 -8.27 -5.02
CA GLY A 135 -4.72 -7.61 -3.86
C GLY A 135 -5.02 -6.14 -4.16
N LEU A 136 -4.22 -5.47 -4.99
CA LEU A 136 -4.44 -4.05 -5.36
C LEU A 136 -5.25 -3.85 -6.66
N ASN A 137 -6.01 -4.88 -7.07
CA ASN A 137 -6.77 -4.91 -8.33
C ASN A 137 -7.75 -3.75 -8.52
N ASN A 138 -8.25 -3.19 -7.41
CA ASN A 138 -9.22 -2.10 -7.41
C ASN A 138 -8.59 -0.74 -7.15
N LEU A 139 -7.27 -0.65 -6.91
CA LEU A 139 -6.61 0.62 -6.62
C LEU A 139 -6.65 1.55 -7.84
N GLN A 140 -7.25 2.74 -7.66
CA GLN A 140 -7.43 3.75 -8.71
C GLN A 140 -6.59 5.00 -8.48
N VAL A 141 -6.33 5.35 -7.22
CA VAL A 141 -5.66 6.62 -6.86
C VAL A 141 -4.60 6.40 -5.79
N ILE A 142 -3.42 6.97 -6.03
CA ILE A 142 -2.36 7.14 -5.02
C ILE A 142 -2.13 8.65 -4.88
N GLU A 143 -2.57 9.22 -3.76
CA GLU A 143 -2.37 10.65 -3.46
C GLU A 143 -0.88 11.00 -3.26
N GLY A 144 -0.06 10.01 -2.89
CA GLY A 144 1.37 10.17 -2.68
C GLY A 144 2.24 9.61 -3.81
N THR A 145 3.44 9.20 -3.42
CA THR A 145 4.40 8.54 -4.32
C THR A 145 4.12 7.04 -4.38
N PHE A 146 4.32 6.44 -5.55
CA PHE A 146 4.44 5.00 -5.69
C PHE A 146 5.92 4.62 -5.77
N ASN A 147 6.43 3.96 -4.72
CA ASN A 147 7.81 3.52 -4.61
C ASN A 147 7.89 1.98 -4.59
N LEU A 148 8.60 1.42 -5.56
CA LEU A 148 9.05 0.03 -5.58
C LEU A 148 10.57 -0.01 -5.47
N TYR A 149 11.09 -0.60 -4.40
CA TYR A 149 12.53 -0.75 -4.21
C TYR A 149 12.89 -2.19 -3.84
N ARG A 150 13.79 -2.82 -4.61
CA ARG A 150 14.33 -4.15 -4.31
C ARG A 150 13.26 -5.21 -4.01
N ASN A 151 12.35 -5.45 -4.93
CA ASN A 151 11.42 -6.61 -4.88
C ASN A 151 11.81 -7.59 -6.00
N PRO A 152 12.81 -8.46 -5.79
CA PRO A 152 13.45 -9.23 -6.86
C PRO A 152 12.53 -10.28 -7.51
N ALA A 153 11.50 -10.76 -6.80
CA ALA A 153 10.53 -11.72 -7.34
C ALA A 153 9.37 -11.06 -8.10
N LEU A 154 9.22 -9.73 -8.01
CA LEU A 154 8.09 -9.01 -8.61
C LEU A 154 8.27 -8.95 -10.13
N THR A 155 7.36 -9.60 -10.85
CA THR A 155 7.47 -9.76 -12.32
C THR A 155 6.41 -9.03 -13.12
N THR A 156 5.36 -8.55 -12.46
CA THR A 156 4.20 -7.95 -13.12
C THR A 156 3.55 -6.89 -12.24
N LEU A 157 2.96 -5.90 -12.90
CA LEU A 157 2.10 -4.87 -12.31
C LEU A 157 0.66 -4.96 -12.84
N GLU A 158 0.26 -6.05 -13.50
CA GLU A 158 -1.08 -6.13 -14.13
C GLU A 158 -2.24 -6.00 -13.14
N SER A 159 -2.03 -6.33 -11.86
CA SER A 159 -2.99 -6.04 -10.79
C SER A 159 -3.20 -4.55 -10.52
N LEU A 160 -2.45 -3.65 -11.16
CA LEU A 160 -2.67 -2.21 -11.11
C LEU A 160 -3.45 -1.68 -12.32
N ALA A 161 -4.03 -2.53 -13.16
CA ALA A 161 -4.76 -2.10 -14.36
C ALA A 161 -5.89 -1.08 -14.12
N SER A 162 -6.37 -0.94 -12.87
CA SER A 162 -7.37 0.07 -12.48
C SER A 162 -6.78 1.44 -12.11
N LEU A 163 -5.46 1.53 -11.91
CA LEU A 163 -4.74 2.70 -11.40
C LEU A 163 -4.73 3.82 -12.44
N GLN A 164 -5.33 4.95 -12.09
CA GLN A 164 -5.52 6.09 -12.99
C GLN A 164 -4.63 7.28 -12.60
N GLU A 165 -4.46 7.50 -11.30
CA GLU A 165 -3.86 8.73 -10.78
C GLU A 165 -2.76 8.44 -9.77
N ILE A 166 -1.60 9.08 -9.98
CA ILE A 166 -0.51 9.18 -9.00
C ILE A 166 -0.18 10.67 -8.88
N HIS A 167 -0.57 11.26 -7.75
CA HIS A 167 -0.33 12.68 -7.49
C HIS A 167 1.11 12.98 -7.05
N GLY A 168 1.86 11.97 -6.63
CA GLY A 168 3.29 12.05 -6.37
C GLY A 168 4.16 11.52 -7.52
N SER A 169 5.27 10.89 -7.14
CA SER A 169 6.25 10.32 -8.08
C SER A 169 6.00 8.84 -8.35
N LEU A 170 6.49 8.34 -9.48
CA LEU A 170 6.68 6.92 -9.76
C LEU A 170 8.17 6.60 -9.66
N ILE A 171 8.57 5.84 -8.65
CA ILE A 171 9.98 5.56 -8.33
C ILE A 171 10.19 4.05 -8.27
N PHE A 172 10.76 3.47 -9.33
CA PHE A 172 11.09 2.04 -9.39
C PHE A 172 12.60 1.86 -9.45
N GLU A 173 13.14 1.24 -8.41
CA GLU A 173 14.58 1.08 -8.21
C GLU A 173 14.93 -0.39 -7.87
N GLU A 174 15.93 -0.93 -8.56
CA GLU A 174 16.42 -2.30 -8.32
C GLU A 174 15.30 -3.38 -8.39
N THR A 175 14.29 -3.22 -9.25
CA THR A 175 13.20 -4.21 -9.45
C THR A 175 13.59 -5.24 -10.53
N GLN A 176 14.53 -6.11 -10.17
CA GLN A 176 15.18 -7.02 -11.12
C GLN A 176 14.28 -8.09 -11.76
N GLY A 177 13.03 -8.29 -11.30
CA GLY A 177 12.10 -9.22 -11.95
C GLY A 177 11.20 -8.59 -13.03
N LEU A 178 11.12 -7.26 -13.07
CA LEU A 178 10.12 -6.54 -13.84
C LEU A 178 10.64 -6.22 -15.25
N GLN A 179 9.98 -6.76 -16.28
CA GLN A 179 10.42 -6.64 -17.68
C GLN A 179 9.75 -5.50 -18.46
N ASN A 180 8.56 -5.08 -18.03
CA ASN A 180 7.80 -3.96 -18.57
C ASN A 180 6.94 -3.35 -17.46
N LEU A 181 6.17 -2.32 -17.78
CA LEU A 181 5.33 -1.59 -16.83
C LEU A 181 3.83 -1.82 -17.08
N ASN A 182 3.48 -2.93 -17.74
CA ASN A 182 2.08 -3.27 -18.04
C ASN A 182 1.25 -3.34 -16.76
N GLY A 183 0.03 -2.80 -16.82
CA GLY A 183 -0.80 -2.48 -15.68
C GLY A 183 -0.83 -0.98 -15.34
N LEU A 184 0.10 -0.18 -15.86
CA LEU A 184 0.12 1.28 -15.64
C LEU A 184 -0.51 2.10 -16.79
N GLU A 185 -1.18 1.45 -17.74
CA GLU A 185 -1.63 2.06 -19.00
C GLU A 185 -2.60 3.22 -18.81
N ASN A 186 -3.32 3.27 -17.69
CA ASN A 186 -4.32 4.31 -17.43
C ASN A 186 -3.72 5.61 -16.87
N ILE A 187 -2.44 5.61 -16.49
CA ILE A 187 -1.78 6.79 -15.94
C ILE A 187 -1.45 7.76 -17.06
N SER A 188 -2.00 8.98 -16.99
CA SER A 188 -1.76 10.04 -17.97
C SER A 188 -0.87 11.18 -17.48
N SER A 189 -0.69 11.30 -16.17
CA SER A 189 0.15 12.31 -15.56
C SER A 189 0.75 11.83 -14.24
N LEU A 190 1.97 12.27 -13.94
CA LEU A 190 2.58 12.17 -12.61
C LEU A 190 2.72 13.56 -12.03
N GLY A 191 2.25 13.75 -10.80
CA GLY A 191 2.39 15.03 -10.09
C GLY A 191 3.82 15.30 -9.59
N GLY A 192 4.68 14.29 -9.58
CA GLY A 192 6.11 14.37 -9.24
C GLY A 192 7.01 13.89 -10.38
N ARG A 193 7.94 12.99 -10.05
CA ARG A 193 8.99 12.46 -10.95
C ARG A 193 8.63 11.11 -11.53
N LEU A 194 9.24 10.78 -12.67
CA LEU A 194 9.43 9.41 -13.12
C LEU A 194 10.88 9.03 -12.87
N ASN A 195 11.16 8.10 -11.96
CA ASN A 195 12.50 7.56 -11.73
C ASN A 195 12.51 6.05 -11.96
N LEU A 196 13.25 5.62 -12.98
CA LEU A 196 13.52 4.21 -13.29
C LEU A 196 15.02 3.99 -13.18
N TYR A 197 15.47 3.41 -12.08
CA TYR A 197 16.89 3.25 -11.78
C TYR A 197 17.29 1.79 -11.52
N ASP A 198 18.31 1.32 -12.22
CA ASP A 198 18.94 0.01 -11.99
C ASP A 198 17.94 -1.17 -12.05
N ASN A 199 16.98 -1.12 -12.97
CA ASN A 199 16.07 -2.24 -13.25
C ASN A 199 16.65 -3.06 -14.40
N ALA A 200 17.56 -4.00 -14.09
CA ALA A 200 18.40 -4.62 -15.10
C ALA A 200 17.64 -5.50 -16.09
N ASP A 201 16.47 -6.04 -15.71
CA ASP A 201 15.63 -6.88 -16.57
C ASP A 201 14.54 -6.07 -17.32
N LEU A 202 14.44 -4.76 -17.10
CA LEU A 202 13.47 -3.91 -17.78
C LEU A 202 13.85 -3.78 -19.27
N VAL A 203 13.05 -4.37 -20.16
CA VAL A 203 13.29 -4.36 -21.62
C VAL A 203 12.37 -3.40 -22.38
N SER A 204 11.34 -2.87 -21.72
CA SER A 204 10.35 -2.00 -22.36
C SER A 204 9.72 -1.04 -21.34
N LEU A 205 9.28 0.13 -21.82
CA LEU A 205 8.42 1.06 -21.07
C LEU A 205 6.93 0.91 -21.47
N GLU A 206 6.58 -0.20 -22.13
CA GLU A 206 5.19 -0.62 -22.31
C GLU A 206 4.46 -0.58 -20.96
N GLY A 207 3.27 0.00 -20.93
CA GLY A 207 2.57 0.41 -19.72
C GLY A 207 2.51 1.93 -19.54
N LEU A 208 3.46 2.70 -20.09
CA LEU A 208 3.46 4.18 -19.97
C LEU A 208 2.94 4.92 -21.22
N GLN A 209 2.33 4.21 -22.18
CA GLN A 209 1.98 4.77 -23.50
C GLN A 209 1.03 5.95 -23.45
N ASN A 210 0.28 6.11 -22.35
CA ASN A 210 -0.65 7.22 -22.15
C ASN A 210 -0.11 8.35 -21.27
N LEU A 211 1.11 8.21 -20.73
CA LEU A 211 1.75 9.23 -19.90
C LEU A 211 2.10 10.46 -20.74
N LYS A 212 1.46 11.59 -20.43
CA LYS A 212 1.59 12.86 -21.15
C LYS A 212 2.42 13.89 -20.41
N THR A 213 2.35 13.90 -19.08
CA THR A 213 3.00 14.95 -18.28
C THR A 213 3.67 14.38 -17.04
N VAL A 214 4.90 14.84 -16.78
CA VAL A 214 5.61 14.64 -15.52
C VAL A 214 5.94 16.03 -14.98
N GLN A 215 5.45 16.38 -13.80
CA GLN A 215 5.57 17.76 -13.29
C GLN A 215 6.99 18.10 -12.84
N GLU A 216 7.78 17.12 -12.44
CA GLU A 216 9.18 17.30 -12.05
C GLU A 216 10.14 16.67 -13.08
N GLU A 217 11.06 15.82 -12.65
CA GLU A 217 12.13 15.20 -13.46
C GLU A 217 11.68 13.86 -14.06
N VAL A 218 12.21 13.55 -15.25
CA VAL A 218 12.25 12.18 -15.76
C VAL A 218 13.68 11.69 -15.73
N ARG A 219 13.92 10.64 -14.94
CA ARG A 219 15.22 9.99 -14.80
C ARG A 219 15.11 8.51 -15.16
N ILE A 220 15.84 8.10 -16.19
CA ILE A 220 15.92 6.69 -16.62
C ILE A 220 17.39 6.34 -16.68
N GLN A 221 17.85 5.59 -15.69
CA GLN A 221 19.27 5.35 -15.49
C GLN A 221 19.60 3.90 -15.16
N ALA A 222 20.69 3.39 -15.71
CA ALA A 222 21.21 2.05 -15.39
C ALA A 222 20.23 0.90 -15.71
N ASN A 223 19.29 1.08 -16.65
CA ASN A 223 18.41 0.01 -17.12
C ASN A 223 19.07 -0.65 -18.34
N TYR A 224 20.07 -1.49 -18.07
CA TYR A 224 20.99 -2.00 -19.09
C TYR A 224 20.35 -2.90 -20.16
N SER A 225 19.12 -3.37 -19.96
CA SER A 225 18.37 -4.16 -20.94
C SER A 225 17.33 -3.35 -21.72
N LEU A 226 17.15 -2.05 -21.41
CA LEU A 226 16.14 -1.18 -22.03
C LEU A 226 16.68 -0.57 -23.33
N PRO A 227 16.29 -1.05 -24.52
CA PRO A 227 16.95 -0.71 -25.79
C PRO A 227 16.52 0.64 -26.37
N ASN A 228 15.42 1.21 -25.89
CA ASN A 228 14.88 2.50 -26.31
C ASN A 228 13.77 2.93 -25.34
N LEU A 229 13.22 4.14 -25.56
CA LEU A 229 12.18 4.74 -24.74
C LEU A 229 10.77 4.55 -25.31
N SER A 230 10.54 3.55 -26.19
CA SER A 230 9.21 3.26 -26.70
C SER A 230 8.27 2.96 -25.54
N GLY A 231 7.09 3.56 -25.56
CA GLY A 231 6.20 3.63 -24.40
C GLY A 231 6.13 5.02 -23.78
N LEU A 232 7.09 5.91 -24.03
CA LEU A 232 7.00 7.33 -23.67
C LEU A 232 6.62 8.24 -24.85
N ASP A 233 6.09 7.67 -25.92
CA ASP A 233 5.77 8.40 -27.17
C ASP A 233 4.72 9.50 -26.99
N SER A 234 3.88 9.38 -25.95
CA SER A 234 2.86 10.38 -25.61
C SER A 234 3.35 11.50 -24.69
N LEU A 235 4.59 11.43 -24.18
CA LEU A 235 5.12 12.39 -23.22
C LEU A 235 5.33 13.75 -23.88
N GLN A 236 4.62 14.76 -23.40
CA GLN A 236 4.58 16.11 -23.97
C GLN A 236 5.24 17.16 -23.07
N PHE A 237 5.25 16.94 -21.76
CA PHE A 237 5.74 17.91 -20.79
C PHE A 237 6.54 17.24 -19.67
N ILE A 238 7.71 17.80 -19.40
CA ILE A 238 8.55 17.53 -18.23
C ILE A 238 8.80 18.90 -17.59
N GLY A 239 8.39 19.09 -16.35
CA GLY A 239 8.56 20.39 -15.68
C GLY A 239 10.00 20.65 -15.23
N GLY A 240 10.78 19.60 -15.04
CA GLY A 240 12.21 19.64 -14.72
C GLY A 240 13.08 19.06 -15.84
N ASP A 241 14.16 18.39 -15.44
CA ASP A 241 15.15 17.84 -16.37
C ASP A 241 14.76 16.46 -16.91
N LEU A 242 15.30 16.14 -18.09
CA LEU A 242 15.28 14.80 -18.67
C LEU A 242 16.69 14.19 -18.57
N GLY A 243 16.87 13.22 -17.68
CA GLY A 243 18.12 12.51 -17.44
C GLY A 243 18.07 11.07 -17.94
N ILE A 244 18.75 10.78 -19.05
CA ILE A 244 18.89 9.42 -19.61
C ILE A 244 20.36 9.02 -19.58
N HIS A 245 20.74 8.09 -18.71
CA HIS A 245 22.14 7.73 -18.48
C HIS A 245 22.33 6.21 -18.33
N PHE A 246 23.41 5.65 -18.87
CA PHE A 246 23.75 4.24 -18.66
C PHE A 246 22.63 3.26 -19.08
N ASN A 247 21.98 3.52 -20.22
CA ASN A 247 21.10 2.58 -20.92
C ASN A 247 21.74 2.28 -22.30
N PRO A 248 21.55 1.09 -22.90
CA PRO A 248 22.11 0.73 -24.21
C PRO A 248 21.56 1.59 -25.36
#